data_AF-A0A855GIN5-F1
#
_entry.id   AF-A0A855GIN5-F1
#
_cell.length_a   1.000
_cell.length_b   1.000
_cell.length_c   1.000
_cell.angle_alpha   90.00
_cell.angle_beta   90.00
_cell.angle_gamma   90.00
#
_symmetry.space_group_name_H-M   'P 1'
#
loop_
_entity.id
_entity.type
_entity.pdbx_description
1 polymer ?
#
loop_
_entity_poly.entity_id
_entity_poly.type
_entity_poly.pdbx_seq_one_letter_code
_entity_poly.pdbx_strand_id
1 'polypeptide(L)'
;MKFKKPNQHGAWAMIIMPVLFGMFATKFNIFQLLFFAGWFMTFFFADHFLFYVKQRKKQIGYLKCALLFLFIAAICYIPIIIYEYKVMMFFLAMLPFGIINYFFAKARNERHIVNDFSAVMIFSIAGVLTYYIQSHQFEWPMIYVFGLSVAYFIGTVFYVKTMIREKKNIHYRNMSWVYHVLLVIVGYFIHPLLLIAFLPSLIRAVILYGKQLKPIKIGVLEIANAVFITIFIGLFFNIIT
;
A
#
# COMPACT_ATOMS: atom_id res chain seq x y z
N MET A 1 21.43 14.68 12.68
CA MET A 1 20.34 13.83 12.17
C MET A 1 20.87 13.04 10.97
N LYS A 2 20.41 11.81 10.70
CA LYS A 2 20.83 11.02 9.52
C LYS A 2 19.62 10.57 8.73
N PHE A 3 19.53 11.01 7.48
CA PHE A 3 18.43 10.69 6.58
C PHE A 3 18.78 9.48 5.71
N LYS A 4 17.85 8.53 5.61
CA LYS A 4 17.95 7.40 4.70
C LYS A 4 17.23 7.76 3.40
N LYS A 5 17.97 7.79 2.29
CA LYS A 5 17.35 8.02 0.98
C LYS A 5 16.39 6.87 0.64
N PRO A 6 15.13 7.16 0.29
CA PRO A 6 14.19 6.14 -0.17
C PRO A 6 14.69 5.53 -1.48
N ASN A 7 14.84 4.21 -1.50
CA ASN A 7 15.29 3.45 -2.68
C ASN A 7 14.18 2.57 -3.27
N GLN A 8 12.94 2.72 -2.78
CA GLN A 8 11.81 1.88 -3.15
C GLN A 8 10.80 2.67 -3.98
N HIS A 9 10.95 2.64 -5.31
CA HIS A 9 10.04 3.38 -6.20
C HIS A 9 8.62 2.82 -6.20
N GLY A 10 8.45 1.50 -6.01
CA GLY A 10 7.13 0.86 -5.92
C GLY A 10 6.37 1.16 -4.63
N ALA A 11 7.05 1.58 -3.56
CA ALA A 11 6.40 1.92 -2.29
C ALA A 11 5.53 3.19 -2.41
N TRP A 12 5.84 4.09 -3.34
CA TRP A 12 5.04 5.29 -3.58
C TRP A 12 3.61 4.96 -4.01
N ALA A 13 3.43 3.98 -4.89
CA ALA A 13 2.09 3.53 -5.27
C ALA A 13 1.31 2.97 -4.07
N MET A 14 1.97 2.22 -3.18
CA MET A 14 1.37 1.66 -1.96
C MET A 14 0.90 2.73 -0.97
N ILE A 15 1.64 3.83 -0.86
CA ILE A 15 1.28 4.94 0.04
C ILE A 15 0.10 5.74 -0.51
N ILE A 16 0.10 6.00 -1.82
CA ILE A 16 -0.80 6.96 -2.46
C ILE A 16 -2.14 6.30 -2.83
N MET A 17 -2.10 5.12 -3.44
CA MET A 17 -3.27 4.57 -4.12
C MET A 17 -4.43 4.22 -3.18
N PRO A 18 -4.24 3.54 -2.03
CA PRO A 18 -5.36 3.26 -1.12
C PRO A 18 -6.04 4.53 -0.62
N VAL A 19 -5.27 5.57 -0.33
CA VAL A 19 -5.79 6.87 0.12
C VAL A 19 -6.66 7.48 -0.98
N LEU A 20 -6.19 7.45 -2.24
CA LEU A 20 -7.00 7.90 -3.37
C LEU A 20 -8.29 7.09 -3.53
N PHE A 21 -8.28 5.78 -3.30
CA PHE A 21 -9.50 4.98 -3.34
C PHE A 21 -10.51 5.45 -2.29
N GLY A 22 -10.05 5.71 -1.06
CA GLY A 22 -10.91 6.27 -0.01
C GLY A 22 -11.47 7.66 -0.35
N MET A 23 -10.65 8.51 -0.98
CA MET A 23 -11.07 9.83 -1.44
C MET A 23 -12.06 9.77 -2.60
N PHE A 24 -11.89 8.85 -3.56
CA PHE A 24 -12.81 8.71 -4.70
C PHE A 24 -14.16 8.10 -4.32
N ALA A 25 -14.17 7.26 -3.28
CA ALA A 25 -15.38 6.66 -2.75
C ALA A 25 -16.18 7.61 -1.85
N THR A 26 -15.71 8.84 -1.60
CA THR A 26 -16.39 9.83 -0.75
C THR A 26 -16.34 11.22 -1.35
N LYS A 27 -17.08 12.16 -0.77
CA LYS A 27 -16.90 13.58 -1.08
C LYS A 27 -15.55 14.07 -0.55
N PHE A 28 -14.94 15.02 -1.24
CA PHE A 28 -13.66 15.57 -0.83
C PHE A 28 -13.75 16.27 0.54
N ASN A 29 -12.78 15.98 1.41
CA ASN A 29 -12.63 16.64 2.71
C ASN A 29 -11.17 17.06 2.94
N ILE A 30 -10.98 18.28 3.47
CA ILE A 30 -9.64 18.80 3.80
C ILE A 30 -8.89 17.93 4.82
N PHE A 31 -9.59 17.28 5.75
CA PHE A 31 -9.00 16.35 6.72
C PHE A 31 -8.42 15.09 6.05
N GLN A 32 -8.91 14.70 4.86
CA GLN A 32 -8.29 13.62 4.07
C GLN A 32 -6.92 14.04 3.53
N LEU A 33 -6.74 15.30 3.11
CA LEU A 33 -5.43 15.81 2.71
C LEU A 33 -4.48 15.93 3.90
N LEU A 34 -4.98 16.38 5.05
CA LEU A 34 -4.20 16.42 6.28
C LEU A 34 -3.80 15.00 6.73
N PHE A 35 -4.71 14.03 6.58
CA PHE A 35 -4.41 12.62 6.82
C PHE A 35 -3.31 12.14 5.87
N PHE A 36 -3.43 12.44 4.58
CA PHE A 36 -2.44 12.06 3.59
C PHE A 36 -1.04 12.63 3.91
N ALA A 37 -0.96 13.88 4.39
CA ALA A 37 0.30 14.47 4.85
C ALA A 37 0.88 13.72 6.07
N GLY A 38 0.06 13.46 7.10
CA GLY A 38 0.48 12.68 8.28
C GLY A 38 0.86 11.24 7.92
N TRP A 39 0.17 10.64 6.96
CA TRP A 39 0.41 9.31 6.42
C TRP A 39 1.76 9.21 5.74
N PHE A 40 2.10 10.20 4.92
CA PHE A 40 3.40 10.31 4.26
C PHE A 40 4.54 10.41 5.29
N MET A 41 4.34 11.19 6.37
CA MET A 41 5.29 11.28 7.48
C MET A 41 5.40 9.97 8.26
N THR A 42 4.29 9.26 8.46
CA THR A 42 4.25 7.94 9.10
C THR A 42 5.06 6.91 8.30
N PHE A 43 4.99 6.96 6.97
CA PHE A 43 5.82 6.12 6.11
C PHE A 43 7.32 6.41 6.31
N PHE A 44 7.73 7.68 6.34
CA PHE A 44 9.13 8.02 6.61
C PHE A 44 9.59 7.61 8.01
N PHE A 45 8.73 7.79 9.02
CA PHE A 45 8.97 7.27 10.36
C PHE A 45 9.24 5.77 10.31
N ALA A 46 8.34 4.99 9.71
CA ALA A 46 8.47 3.53 9.62
C ALA A 46 9.74 3.12 8.88
N ASP A 47 10.06 3.74 7.74
CA ASP A 47 11.26 3.40 6.95
C ASP A 47 12.58 3.66 7.71
N HIS A 48 12.66 4.77 8.46
CA HIS A 48 13.81 5.11 9.28
C HIS A 48 13.89 4.25 10.55
N PHE A 49 12.76 4.01 11.20
CA PHE A 49 12.68 3.21 12.41
C PHE A 49 13.04 1.75 12.14
N LEU A 50 12.44 1.12 11.14
CA LEU A 50 12.74 -0.27 10.78
C LEU A 50 14.20 -0.42 10.30
N PHE A 51 14.73 0.57 9.60
CA PHE A 51 16.15 0.59 9.23
C PHE A 51 17.06 0.66 10.46
N TYR A 52 16.74 1.49 11.45
CA TYR A 52 17.45 1.53 12.72
C TYR A 52 17.37 0.19 13.47
N VAL A 53 16.20 -0.45 13.50
CA VAL A 53 15.99 -1.77 14.11
C VAL A 53 16.88 -2.84 13.46
N LYS A 54 17.04 -2.80 12.14
CA LYS A 54 17.88 -3.74 11.39
C LYS A 54 19.39 -3.58 11.60
N GLN A 55 19.90 -2.38 11.95
CA GLN A 55 21.34 -2.14 12.08
C GLN A 55 21.99 -2.94 13.23
N ARG A 56 23.19 -3.52 12.99
CA ARG A 56 24.03 -4.15 14.05
C ARG A 56 24.53 -3.07 15.02
N LYS A 57 25.18 -2.05 14.48
CA LYS A 57 25.65 -0.88 15.23
C LYS A 57 24.57 0.20 15.16
N LYS A 58 23.90 0.43 16.28
CA LYS A 58 22.76 1.35 16.37
C LYS A 58 23.21 2.80 16.20
N GLN A 59 22.84 3.41 15.08
CA GLN A 59 23.11 4.82 14.84
C GLN A 59 21.89 5.64 15.27
N ILE A 60 22.01 6.31 16.42
CA ILE A 60 20.95 7.14 17.02
C ILE A 60 20.45 8.22 16.06
N GLY A 61 21.28 8.65 15.10
CA GLY A 61 20.88 9.63 14.07
C GLY A 61 19.64 9.25 13.26
N TYR A 62 19.42 7.97 12.95
CA TYR A 62 18.23 7.51 12.23
C TYR A 62 17.00 7.46 13.14
N LEU A 63 17.18 7.11 14.41
CA LEU A 63 16.10 7.14 15.41
C LEU A 63 15.62 8.58 15.64
N LYS A 64 16.53 9.55 15.76
CA LYS A 64 16.18 10.98 15.86
C LYS A 64 15.37 11.46 14.66
N CYS A 65 15.74 11.05 13.44
CA CYS A 65 14.96 11.35 12.23
C CYS A 65 13.58 10.68 12.26
N ALA A 66 13.50 9.41 12.65
CA ALA A 66 12.22 8.72 12.79
C ALA A 66 11.31 9.45 13.78
N LEU A 67 11.82 9.81 14.96
CA LEU A 67 11.05 10.54 15.98
C LEU A 67 10.59 11.93 15.50
N LEU A 68 11.38 12.62 14.69
CA LEU A 68 10.95 13.87 14.05
C LEU A 68 9.75 13.64 13.11
N PHE A 69 9.82 12.63 12.24
CA PHE A 69 8.71 12.30 11.36
C PHE A 69 7.46 11.85 12.13
N LEU A 70 7.64 11.10 13.22
CA LEU A 70 6.54 10.73 14.11
C LEU A 70 5.90 11.96 14.76
N PHE A 71 6.70 12.92 15.22
CA PHE A 71 6.21 14.16 15.79
C PHE A 71 5.40 14.99 14.78
N ILE A 72 5.90 15.13 13.55
CA ILE A 72 5.18 15.82 12.48
C ILE A 72 3.88 15.08 12.13
N ALA A 73 3.92 13.74 12.03
CA ALA A 73 2.73 12.93 11.79
C ALA A 73 1.68 13.13 12.89
N ALA A 74 2.11 13.17 14.16
CA ALA A 74 1.22 13.42 15.29
C ALA A 74 0.54 14.79 15.20
N ILE A 75 1.26 15.84 14.82
CA ILE A 75 0.67 17.18 14.58
C ILE A 75 -0.41 17.12 13.51
N CYS A 76 -0.19 16.39 12.41
CA CYS A 76 -1.20 16.21 11.37
C CYS A 76 -2.41 15.41 11.87
N TYR A 77 -2.21 14.41 12.73
CA TYR A 77 -3.29 13.55 13.21
C TYR A 77 -4.13 14.17 14.34
N ILE A 78 -3.58 15.10 15.14
CA ILE A 78 -4.31 15.73 16.24
C ILE A 78 -5.65 16.37 15.77
N PRO A 79 -5.68 17.24 14.74
CA PRO A 79 -6.94 17.81 14.27
C PRO A 79 -7.93 16.76 13.76
N ILE A 80 -7.45 15.67 13.17
CA ILE A 80 -8.30 14.59 12.64
C ILE A 80 -8.93 13.81 13.78
N ILE A 81 -8.18 13.52 14.84
CA ILE A 81 -8.68 12.81 16.03
C ILE A 81 -9.67 13.69 16.81
N ILE A 82 -9.44 15.00 16.87
CA ILE A 82 -10.39 15.95 17.47
C ILE A 82 -11.69 16.00 16.63
N TYR A 83 -11.57 15.97 15.31
CA TYR A 83 -12.71 15.99 14.39
C TYR A 83 -13.54 14.70 14.45
N GLU A 84 -12.89 13.54 14.44
CA GLU A 84 -13.54 12.22 14.56
C GLU A 84 -12.65 11.25 15.34
N TYR A 85 -12.94 11.03 16.61
CA TYR A 85 -12.10 10.23 17.50
C TYR A 85 -12.09 8.73 17.16
N LYS A 86 -13.15 8.21 16.50
CA LYS A 86 -13.24 6.79 16.12
C LYS A 86 -12.20 6.39 15.08
N VAL A 87 -11.55 7.36 14.41
CA VAL A 87 -10.40 7.08 13.53
C VAL A 87 -9.26 6.34 14.25
N MET A 88 -9.17 6.48 15.58
CA MET A 88 -8.19 5.75 16.41
C MET A 88 -8.30 4.23 16.25
N MET A 89 -9.49 3.69 15.98
CA MET A 89 -9.68 2.26 15.77
C MET A 89 -8.87 1.73 14.59
N PHE A 90 -8.72 2.51 13.51
CA PHE A 90 -7.93 2.11 12.35
C PHE A 90 -6.42 2.10 12.65
N PHE A 91 -5.93 3.07 13.41
CA PHE A 91 -4.54 3.07 13.88
C PHE A 91 -4.26 1.86 14.77
N LEU A 92 -5.19 1.53 15.68
CA LEU A 92 -5.09 0.31 16.51
C LEU A 92 -5.11 -0.96 15.65
N ALA A 93 -5.96 -1.02 14.62
CA ALA A 93 -6.02 -2.15 13.69
C ALA A 93 -4.73 -2.33 12.86
N MET A 94 -3.96 -1.27 12.63
CA MET A 94 -2.64 -1.36 11.96
C MET A 94 -1.54 -1.92 12.87
N LEU A 95 -1.65 -1.81 14.20
CA LEU A 95 -0.57 -2.17 15.13
C LEU A 95 -0.11 -3.64 15.03
N PRO A 96 -1.00 -4.66 14.97
CA PRO A 96 -0.56 -6.06 14.82
C PRO A 96 0.31 -6.27 13.58
N PHE A 97 -0.06 -5.65 12.45
CA PHE A 97 0.71 -5.73 11.21
C PHE A 97 2.03 -4.95 11.30
N GLY A 98 2.05 -3.83 12.01
CA GLY A 98 3.28 -3.08 12.30
C GLY A 98 4.26 -3.89 13.15
N ILE A 99 3.74 -4.65 14.12
CA ILE A 99 4.53 -5.57 14.96
C ILE A 99 5.14 -6.69 14.11
N ILE A 100 4.39 -7.27 13.18
CA ILE A 100 4.92 -8.25 12.21
C ILE A 100 6.10 -7.63 11.44
N ASN A 101 5.94 -6.41 10.92
CA ASN A 101 7.00 -5.71 10.20
C ASN A 101 8.24 -5.47 11.07
N TYR A 102 8.05 -5.12 12.34
CA TYR A 102 9.13 -4.98 13.30
C TYR A 102 9.92 -6.27 13.49
N PHE A 103 9.25 -7.40 13.69
CA PHE A 103 9.92 -8.69 13.90
C PHE A 103 10.71 -9.14 12.66
N PHE A 104 10.15 -8.97 11.46
CA PHE A 104 10.88 -9.26 10.22
C PHE A 104 12.06 -8.32 10.00
N ALA A 105 11.95 -7.03 10.35
CA ALA A 105 13.07 -6.09 10.30
C ALA A 105 14.18 -6.47 11.30
N LYS A 106 13.82 -6.86 12.53
CA LYS A 106 14.75 -7.33 13.57
C LYS A 106 15.48 -8.61 13.12
N ALA A 107 14.75 -9.55 12.54
CA ALA A 107 15.29 -10.79 11.94
C ALA A 107 16.02 -10.56 10.61
N ARG A 108 15.99 -9.34 10.05
CA ARG A 108 16.57 -8.96 8.74
C ARG A 108 15.97 -9.72 7.56
N ASN A 109 14.75 -10.20 7.73
CA ASN A 109 14.00 -10.95 6.74
C ASN A 109 12.80 -10.12 6.21
N GLU A 110 13.02 -8.81 6.00
CA GLU A 110 12.05 -7.84 5.45
C GLU A 110 11.47 -8.27 4.09
N ARG A 111 12.08 -9.27 3.44
CA ARG A 111 11.75 -9.74 2.09
C ARG A 111 10.76 -10.89 2.10
N HIS A 112 10.34 -11.35 3.28
CA HIS A 112 9.42 -12.45 3.45
C HIS A 112 8.01 -12.08 2.99
N ILE A 113 7.28 -13.02 2.38
CA ILE A 113 5.95 -12.74 1.82
C ILE A 113 4.93 -12.30 2.89
N VAL A 114 5.01 -12.87 4.09
CA VAL A 114 4.13 -12.47 5.21
C VAL A 114 4.39 -11.02 5.64
N ASN A 115 5.64 -10.56 5.54
CA ASN A 115 5.97 -9.16 5.79
C ASN A 115 5.39 -8.24 4.70
N ASP A 116 5.51 -8.66 3.44
CA ASP A 116 4.93 -7.92 2.33
C ASP A 116 3.40 -7.82 2.47
N PHE A 117 2.73 -8.92 2.84
CA PHE A 117 1.28 -8.94 3.08
C PHE A 117 0.86 -8.09 4.27
N SER A 118 1.59 -8.12 5.39
CA SER A 118 1.26 -7.27 6.54
C SER A 118 1.37 -5.79 6.19
N ALA A 119 2.36 -5.39 5.37
CA ALA A 119 2.44 -4.03 4.86
C ALA A 119 1.24 -3.68 3.96
N VAL A 120 0.81 -4.59 3.07
CA VAL A 120 -0.40 -4.38 2.24
C VAL A 120 -1.64 -4.13 3.09
N MET A 121 -1.80 -4.85 4.20
CA MET A 121 -2.91 -4.63 5.13
C MET A 121 -2.86 -3.24 5.74
N ILE A 122 -1.69 -2.78 6.19
CA ILE A 122 -1.50 -1.42 6.74
C ILE A 122 -1.90 -0.35 5.71
N PHE A 123 -1.39 -0.46 4.48
CA PHE A 123 -1.71 0.48 3.40
C PHE A 123 -3.20 0.45 3.04
N SER A 124 -3.82 -0.72 3.02
CA SER A 124 -5.24 -0.87 2.68
C SER A 124 -6.15 -0.31 3.79
N ILE A 125 -5.79 -0.49 5.07
CA ILE A 125 -6.50 0.13 6.20
C ILE A 125 -6.41 1.66 6.12
N ALA A 126 -5.29 2.23 5.65
CA ALA A 126 -5.15 3.67 5.47
C ALA A 126 -6.14 4.23 4.43
N GLY A 127 -6.41 3.48 3.36
CA GLY A 127 -7.46 3.83 2.39
C GLY A 127 -8.84 3.85 3.02
N VAL A 128 -9.17 2.82 3.82
CA VAL A 128 -10.44 2.74 4.56
C VAL A 128 -10.59 3.87 5.59
N LEU A 129 -9.51 4.20 6.30
CA LEU A 129 -9.47 5.33 7.23
C LEU A 129 -9.78 6.64 6.50
N THR A 130 -9.22 6.83 5.29
CA THR A 130 -9.47 8.00 4.45
C THR A 130 -10.95 8.13 4.05
N TYR A 131 -11.60 7.00 3.71
CA TYR A 131 -13.05 6.95 3.51
C TYR A 131 -13.79 7.39 4.78
N TYR A 132 -13.45 6.77 5.92
CA TYR A 132 -14.15 6.96 7.19
C TYR A 132 -14.10 8.39 7.70
N ILE A 133 -12.99 9.12 7.49
CA ILE A 133 -12.85 10.54 7.85
C ILE A 133 -14.00 11.39 7.31
N GLN A 134 -14.53 11.07 6.13
CA GLN A 134 -15.62 11.83 5.53
C GLN A 134 -17.00 11.22 5.80
N SER A 135 -17.14 9.90 5.71
CA SER A 135 -18.44 9.24 5.81
C SER A 135 -18.94 9.11 7.25
N HIS A 136 -18.04 9.02 8.23
CA HIS A 136 -18.34 8.78 9.66
C HIS A 136 -19.12 7.49 9.94
N GLN A 137 -19.29 6.63 8.93
CA GLN A 137 -20.13 5.44 8.97
C GLN A 137 -19.42 4.25 8.34
N PHE A 138 -19.78 3.05 8.82
CA PHE A 138 -19.32 1.79 8.27
C PHE A 138 -20.26 1.33 7.16
N GLU A 139 -19.89 1.63 5.91
CA GLU A 139 -20.73 1.38 4.74
C GLU A 139 -20.06 0.43 3.74
N TRP A 140 -20.87 -0.14 2.86
CA TRP A 140 -20.42 -1.08 1.82
C TRP A 140 -19.25 -0.59 0.95
N PRO A 141 -19.15 0.70 0.55
CA PRO A 141 -18.00 1.20 -0.23
C PRO A 141 -16.64 0.98 0.45
N MET A 142 -16.58 0.94 1.79
CA MET A 142 -15.33 0.64 2.52
C MET A 142 -14.77 -0.74 2.18
N ILE A 143 -15.64 -1.72 1.93
CA ILE A 143 -15.23 -3.08 1.56
C ILE A 143 -14.56 -3.06 0.19
N TYR A 144 -15.06 -2.26 -0.75
CA TYR A 144 -14.40 -2.08 -2.05
C TYR A 144 -13.07 -1.33 -1.91
N VAL A 145 -13.00 -0.26 -1.12
CA VAL A 145 -11.73 0.46 -0.87
C VAL A 145 -10.68 -0.47 -0.31
N PHE A 146 -11.03 -1.26 0.71
CA PHE A 146 -10.14 -2.24 1.33
C PHE A 146 -9.78 -3.37 0.37
N GLY A 147 -10.81 -4.04 -0.17
CA GLY A 147 -10.70 -5.24 -0.98
C GLY A 147 -9.92 -4.99 -2.26
N LEU A 148 -10.21 -3.90 -2.98
CA LEU A 148 -9.48 -3.55 -4.21
C LEU A 148 -8.02 -3.17 -3.92
N SER A 149 -7.75 -2.47 -2.81
CA SER A 149 -6.38 -2.16 -2.37
C SER A 149 -5.59 -3.44 -2.09
N VAL A 150 -6.14 -4.33 -1.25
CA VAL A 150 -5.52 -5.62 -0.92
C VAL A 150 -5.32 -6.45 -2.18
N ALA A 151 -6.37 -6.57 -3.00
CA ALA A 151 -6.38 -7.42 -4.18
C ALA A 151 -5.30 -6.97 -5.17
N TYR A 152 -5.18 -5.66 -5.41
CA TYR A 152 -4.15 -5.11 -6.28
C TYR A 152 -2.73 -5.32 -5.73
N PHE A 153 -2.49 -4.96 -4.46
CA PHE A 153 -1.14 -4.95 -3.94
C PHE A 153 -0.59 -6.34 -3.66
N ILE A 154 -1.43 -7.32 -3.28
CA ILE A 154 -1.00 -8.72 -3.22
C ILE A 154 -0.58 -9.21 -4.61
N GLY A 155 -1.33 -8.89 -5.67
CA GLY A 155 -0.95 -9.23 -7.04
C GLY A 155 0.41 -8.62 -7.42
N THR A 156 0.60 -7.34 -7.07
CA THR A 156 1.88 -6.64 -7.23
C THR A 156 3.02 -7.33 -6.46
N VAL A 157 2.79 -7.79 -5.23
CA VAL A 157 3.80 -8.54 -4.45
C VAL A 157 4.22 -9.82 -5.19
N PHE A 158 3.27 -10.61 -5.68
CA PHE A 158 3.58 -11.81 -6.46
C PHE A 158 4.35 -11.50 -7.73
N TYR A 159 3.89 -10.51 -8.50
CA TYR A 159 4.56 -10.06 -9.71
C TYR A 159 6.01 -9.62 -9.44
N VAL A 160 6.21 -8.70 -8.50
CA VAL A 160 7.54 -8.16 -8.20
C VAL A 160 8.48 -9.26 -7.70
N LYS A 161 7.99 -10.22 -6.91
CA LYS A 161 8.79 -11.38 -6.51
C LYS A 161 9.26 -12.17 -7.72
N THR A 162 8.37 -12.50 -8.67
CA THR A 162 8.74 -13.23 -9.90
C THR A 162 9.77 -12.50 -10.76
N MET A 163 9.77 -11.15 -10.73
CA MET A 163 10.65 -10.31 -11.56
C MET A 163 11.98 -9.96 -10.93
N ILE A 164 12.11 -9.95 -9.60
CA ILE A 164 13.32 -9.48 -8.91
C ILE A 164 14.03 -10.62 -8.17
N ARG A 165 13.35 -11.28 -7.24
CA ARG A 165 14.00 -12.16 -6.24
C ARG A 165 13.78 -13.64 -6.54
N GLU A 166 12.57 -14.00 -6.95
CA GLU A 166 12.12 -15.37 -7.26
C GLU A 166 12.11 -15.60 -8.76
N LYS A 167 13.15 -15.10 -9.44
CA LYS A 167 13.28 -15.19 -10.90
C LYS A 167 13.33 -16.65 -11.34
N LYS A 168 12.60 -16.98 -12.40
CA LYS A 168 12.50 -18.33 -12.97
C LYS A 168 11.94 -19.39 -12.01
N ASN A 169 11.42 -18.99 -10.85
CA ASN A 169 10.74 -19.91 -9.93
C ASN A 169 9.35 -20.23 -10.48
N ILE A 170 9.10 -21.50 -10.79
CA ILE A 170 7.85 -21.98 -11.38
C ILE A 170 6.65 -21.82 -10.43
N HIS A 171 6.90 -21.99 -9.13
CA HIS A 171 5.86 -21.90 -8.11
C HIS A 171 5.36 -20.46 -8.00
N TYR A 172 6.29 -19.50 -7.85
CA TYR A 172 5.94 -18.07 -7.82
C TYR A 172 5.31 -17.59 -9.12
N ARG A 173 5.72 -18.14 -10.27
CA ARG A 173 5.05 -17.87 -11.55
C ARG A 173 3.59 -18.28 -11.51
N ASN A 174 3.33 -19.54 -11.15
CA ASN A 174 1.98 -20.08 -11.15
C ASN A 174 1.10 -19.35 -10.13
N MET A 175 1.61 -19.06 -8.93
CA MET A 175 0.90 -18.23 -7.95
C MET A 175 0.54 -16.86 -8.52
N SER A 176 1.50 -16.17 -9.14
CA SER A 176 1.27 -14.86 -9.75
C SER A 176 0.22 -14.94 -10.86
N TRP A 177 0.35 -15.87 -11.79
CA TRP A 177 -0.56 -15.99 -12.93
C TRP A 177 -1.98 -16.36 -12.48
N VAL A 178 -2.13 -17.39 -11.65
CA VAL A 178 -3.44 -17.80 -11.12
C VAL A 178 -4.08 -16.64 -10.37
N TYR A 179 -3.32 -15.95 -9.53
CA TYR A 179 -3.83 -14.79 -8.80
C TYR A 179 -4.34 -13.69 -9.74
N HIS A 180 -3.58 -13.31 -10.76
CA HIS A 180 -3.99 -12.26 -11.68
C HIS A 180 -5.15 -12.67 -12.59
N VAL A 181 -5.23 -13.95 -13.00
CA VAL A 181 -6.37 -14.48 -13.74
C VAL A 181 -7.64 -14.41 -12.88
N LEU A 182 -7.57 -14.91 -11.64
CA LEU A 182 -8.67 -14.82 -10.70
C LEU A 182 -9.06 -13.37 -10.41
N LEU A 183 -8.10 -12.46 -10.29
CA LEU A 183 -8.35 -11.03 -10.07
C LEU A 183 -9.17 -10.42 -11.23
N VAL A 184 -8.84 -10.76 -12.49
CA VAL A 184 -9.59 -10.30 -13.67
C VAL A 184 -10.99 -10.92 -13.71
N ILE A 185 -11.12 -12.23 -13.44
CA ILE A 185 -12.40 -12.94 -13.44
C ILE A 185 -13.33 -12.39 -12.34
N VAL A 186 -12.84 -12.28 -11.11
CA VAL A 186 -13.60 -11.71 -9.99
C VAL A 186 -13.95 -10.25 -10.27
N GLY A 187 -13.00 -9.48 -10.82
CA GLY A 187 -13.24 -8.10 -11.25
C GLY A 187 -14.42 -8.01 -12.22
N TYR A 188 -14.48 -8.87 -13.23
CA TYR A 188 -15.59 -8.94 -14.19
C TYR A 188 -16.95 -9.17 -13.53
N PHE A 189 -17.02 -10.13 -12.60
CA PHE A 189 -18.27 -10.46 -11.90
C PHE A 189 -18.73 -9.36 -10.93
N ILE A 190 -17.82 -8.53 -10.43
CA ILE A 190 -18.18 -7.34 -9.63
C ILE A 190 -18.64 -6.21 -10.56
N HIS A 191 -17.82 -5.84 -11.55
CA HIS A 191 -18.17 -4.81 -12.54
C HIS A 191 -17.20 -4.84 -13.75
N PRO A 192 -17.68 -4.68 -15.01
CA PRO A 192 -16.83 -4.71 -16.20
C PRO A 192 -15.65 -3.72 -16.18
N LEU A 193 -15.79 -2.56 -15.53
CA LEU A 193 -14.67 -1.61 -15.36
C LEU A 193 -13.51 -2.19 -14.55
N LEU A 194 -13.78 -3.05 -13.57
CA LEU A 194 -12.74 -3.68 -12.77
C LEU A 194 -11.99 -4.76 -13.56
N LEU A 195 -12.65 -5.44 -14.50
CA LEU A 195 -11.95 -6.28 -15.49
C LEU A 195 -10.94 -5.44 -16.26
N ILE A 196 -11.36 -4.29 -16.80
CA ILE A 196 -10.49 -3.42 -17.59
C ILE A 196 -9.34 -2.92 -16.72
N ALA A 197 -9.62 -2.52 -15.46
CA ALA A 197 -8.61 -2.08 -14.51
C ALA A 197 -7.53 -3.15 -14.27
N PHE A 198 -7.92 -4.42 -14.04
CA PHE A 198 -6.97 -5.46 -13.67
C PHE A 198 -6.30 -6.14 -14.88
N LEU A 199 -6.82 -5.97 -16.09
CA LEU A 199 -6.29 -6.62 -17.29
C LEU A 199 -4.81 -6.29 -17.57
N PRO A 200 -4.34 -5.02 -17.49
CA PRO A 200 -2.92 -4.72 -17.63
C PRO A 200 -2.03 -5.42 -16.59
N SER A 201 -2.55 -5.69 -15.39
CA SER A 201 -1.81 -6.43 -14.35
C SER A 201 -1.61 -7.90 -14.72
N LEU A 202 -2.60 -8.52 -15.33
CA LEU A 202 -2.46 -9.87 -15.88
C LEU A 202 -1.50 -9.89 -17.07
N ILE A 203 -1.68 -8.98 -18.03
CA ILE A 203 -0.86 -8.90 -19.24
C ILE A 203 0.63 -8.77 -18.88
N ARG A 204 0.98 -7.83 -17.98
CA ARG A 204 2.37 -7.64 -17.55
C ARG A 204 2.93 -8.85 -16.81
N ALA A 205 2.12 -9.51 -15.98
CA ALA A 205 2.55 -10.68 -15.21
C ALA A 205 2.91 -11.87 -16.10
N VAL A 206 2.24 -12.04 -17.24
CA VAL A 206 2.53 -13.10 -18.21
C VAL A 206 3.66 -12.70 -19.14
N ILE A 207 3.58 -11.53 -19.79
CA ILE A 207 4.52 -11.11 -20.85
C ILE A 207 5.94 -10.86 -20.31
N LEU A 208 6.06 -10.38 -19.06
CA LEU A 208 7.35 -9.99 -18.51
C LEU A 208 8.03 -11.11 -17.72
N TYR A 209 7.33 -12.19 -17.41
CA TYR A 209 7.91 -13.32 -16.68
C TYR A 209 9.20 -13.82 -17.36
N GLY A 210 10.25 -14.01 -16.56
CA GLY A 210 11.55 -14.50 -17.03
C GLY A 210 12.42 -13.45 -17.73
N LYS A 211 11.90 -12.26 -18.06
CA LYS A 211 12.68 -11.18 -18.68
C LYS A 211 13.60 -10.51 -17.67
N GLN A 212 14.82 -10.18 -18.10
CA GLN A 212 15.81 -9.49 -17.26
C GLN A 212 15.62 -7.97 -17.33
N LEU A 213 14.71 -7.44 -16.51
CA LEU A 213 14.50 -6.01 -16.36
C LEU A 213 15.26 -5.43 -15.16
N LYS A 214 15.78 -4.21 -15.30
CA LYS A 214 16.35 -3.45 -14.18
C LYS A 214 15.24 -3.08 -13.18
N PRO A 215 15.49 -3.07 -11.86
CA PRO A 215 14.49 -2.73 -10.84
C PRO A 215 13.77 -1.40 -11.06
N ILE A 216 14.46 -0.39 -11.62
CA ILE A 216 13.86 0.91 -11.94
C ILE A 216 12.78 0.77 -13.01
N LYS A 217 13.01 -0.01 -14.08
CA LYS A 217 12.02 -0.23 -15.14
C LYS A 217 10.79 -0.95 -14.62
N ILE A 218 10.99 -1.93 -13.72
CA ILE A 218 9.89 -2.61 -13.03
C ILE A 218 9.11 -1.61 -12.19
N GLY A 219 9.79 -0.76 -11.41
CA GLY A 219 9.14 0.26 -10.59
C GLY A 219 8.32 1.27 -11.42
N VAL A 220 8.85 1.74 -12.55
CA VAL A 220 8.11 2.64 -13.47
C VAL A 220 6.86 1.96 -14.02
N LEU A 221 6.95 0.68 -14.41
CA LEU A 221 5.80 -0.09 -14.88
C LEU A 221 4.75 -0.26 -13.77
N GLU A 222 5.17 -0.53 -12.53
CA GLU A 222 4.23 -0.62 -11.40
C GLU A 222 3.51 0.70 -11.16
N ILE A 223 4.20 1.83 -11.29
CA ILE A 223 3.59 3.16 -11.17
C ILE A 223 2.60 3.39 -12.30
N ALA A 224 2.96 3.11 -13.55
CA ALA A 224 2.07 3.27 -14.69
C ALA A 224 0.80 2.41 -14.54
N ASN A 225 0.97 1.15 -14.13
CA ASN A 225 -0.13 0.22 -13.88
C ASN A 225 -1.00 0.66 -12.69
N ALA A 226 -0.40 1.18 -11.62
CA ALA A 226 -1.12 1.72 -10.47
C ALA A 226 -1.96 2.94 -10.87
N VAL A 227 -1.40 3.87 -11.64
CA VAL A 227 -2.13 5.04 -12.16
C VAL A 227 -3.32 4.61 -13.01
N PHE A 228 -3.11 3.67 -13.94
CA PHE A 228 -4.20 3.15 -14.78
C PHE A 228 -5.33 2.56 -13.93
N ILE A 229 -4.99 1.69 -12.98
CA ILE A 229 -5.98 1.08 -12.08
C ILE A 229 -6.69 2.11 -11.22
N THR A 230 -5.97 3.12 -10.75
CA THR A 230 -6.53 4.22 -9.95
C THR A 230 -7.60 4.99 -10.70
N ILE A 231 -7.38 5.25 -11.99
CA ILE A 231 -8.37 5.94 -12.84
C ILE A 231 -9.64 5.10 -12.98
N PHE A 232 -9.52 3.82 -13.33
CA PHE A 232 -10.68 2.95 -13.53
C PHE A 232 -11.44 2.64 -12.25
N ILE A 233 -10.74 2.51 -11.11
CA ILE A 233 -11.38 2.34 -9.81
C ILE A 233 -12.08 3.63 -9.38
N GLY A 234 -11.48 4.81 -9.65
CA GLY A 234 -12.16 6.09 -9.45
C GLY A 234 -13.45 6.18 -10.27
N LEU A 235 -13.42 5.79 -11.54
CA LEU A 235 -14.63 5.72 -12.38
C LEU A 235 -15.67 4.74 -11.84
N PHE A 236 -15.22 3.57 -11.35
CA PHE A 236 -16.10 2.60 -10.71
C PHE A 236 -16.80 3.19 -9.47
N PHE A 237 -16.06 3.87 -8.59
CA PHE A 237 -16.65 4.50 -7.40
C PHE A 237 -17.72 5.53 -7.77
N ASN A 238 -17.47 6.38 -8.76
CA ASN A 238 -18.47 7.35 -9.25
C ASN A 238 -19.79 6.72 -9.75
N ILE A 239 -19.81 5.42 -10.05
CA ILE A 239 -21.01 4.70 -10.48
C ILE A 239 -21.76 4.09 -9.29
N ILE A 240 -21.04 3.67 -8.25
CA ILE A 240 -21.60 2.90 -7.12
C ILE A 240 -21.86 3.73 -5.86
N THR A 241 -21.39 4.98 -5.79
CA THR A 241 -21.59 5.93 -4.68
C THR A 241 -22.39 7.14 -5.13
#